data_AF-A0A954IF86-F1
#
_entry.id   AF-A0A954IF86-F1
#
_cell.length_a   1.000
_cell.length_b   1.000
_cell.length_c   1.000
_cell.angle_alpha   90.00
_cell.angle_beta   90.00
_cell.angle_gamma   90.00
#
_symmetry.space_group_name_H-M   'P 1'
#
loop_
_entity.id
_entity.type
_entity.pdbx_description
1 polymer ?
#
loop_
_entity_poly.entity_id
_entity_poly.type
_entity_poly.pdbx_seq_one_letter_code
_entity_poly.pdbx_strand_id
1 'polypeptide(L)'
;MSLRKLLKAVLSGTAAVAFSSATTMGTAAEVLTTNAGRFEIPFDMNSEQTDGHYAVLFGSQDGGATWEQLQVVSAAQQGFPFHAARDGRYSFAIRMMDDQGQLNQPIKGAQPELEIVIDTTKPDLQLELYEVVPGQVMARWFANDSTLDPATLRIEYSDGSSNRWKAA
;
A
#
# COMPACT_ATOMS: atom_id res chain seq x y z
N MET A 1 21.48 -7.84 -34.45
CA MET A 1 20.44 -6.89 -34.01
C MET A 1 19.40 -7.69 -33.24
N SER A 2 19.48 -7.61 -31.91
CA SER A 2 18.68 -8.36 -30.96
C SER A 2 17.38 -7.60 -30.68
N LEU A 3 16.24 -8.28 -30.62
CA LEU A 3 15.37 -8.11 -29.46
C LEU A 3 14.45 -9.32 -29.29
N ARG A 4 14.50 -9.84 -28.06
CA ARG A 4 13.86 -11.05 -27.58
C ARG A 4 12.39 -10.75 -27.24
N LYS A 5 11.58 -11.79 -27.39
CA LYS A 5 10.20 -11.97 -26.90
C LYS A 5 9.91 -11.17 -25.63
N LEU A 6 8.91 -10.28 -25.69
CA LEU A 6 8.15 -9.83 -24.53
C LEU A 6 6.74 -10.39 -24.68
N LEU A 7 6.42 -11.39 -23.86
CA LEU A 7 5.06 -11.87 -23.66
C LEU A 7 4.22 -10.68 -23.15
N LYS A 8 3.25 -10.22 -23.94
CA LYS A 8 2.16 -9.38 -23.45
C LYS A 8 1.11 -10.31 -22.86
N ALA A 9 0.88 -10.26 -21.56
CA ALA A 9 -0.27 -10.90 -20.96
C ALA A 9 -1.53 -10.19 -21.51
N VAL A 10 -2.29 -10.89 -22.33
CA VAL A 10 -3.63 -10.49 -22.79
C VAL A 10 -4.61 -11.07 -21.78
N LEU A 11 -5.27 -10.24 -20.99
CA LEU A 11 -6.38 -10.70 -20.15
C LEU A 11 -7.68 -10.56 -20.97
N SER A 12 -8.15 -11.69 -21.51
CA SER A 12 -9.55 -11.88 -21.88
C SER A 12 -10.11 -12.88 -20.87
N GLY A 13 -11.09 -12.46 -20.06
CA GLY A 13 -11.59 -13.26 -18.95
C GLY A 13 -13.02 -13.75 -19.17
N THR A 14 -13.19 -15.07 -19.23
CA THR A 14 -14.39 -15.80 -18.79
C THR A 14 -14.02 -16.56 -17.51
N ALA A 15 -14.82 -16.45 -16.45
CA ALA A 15 -14.46 -16.94 -15.11
C ALA A 15 -14.62 -18.47 -14.96
N ALA A 16 -13.61 -19.14 -14.42
CA ALA A 16 -13.68 -20.48 -13.83
C ALA A 16 -12.80 -20.54 -12.57
N VAL A 17 -13.32 -21.16 -11.51
CA VAL A 17 -12.74 -21.16 -10.14
C VAL A 17 -11.78 -22.33 -9.98
N ALA A 18 -10.59 -22.07 -9.43
CA ALA A 18 -9.74 -23.13 -8.88
C ALA A 18 -9.09 -22.63 -7.59
N PHE A 19 -9.34 -23.33 -6.49
CA PHE A 19 -8.61 -23.16 -5.24
C PHE A 19 -7.29 -23.92 -5.34
N SER A 20 -6.19 -23.29 -4.92
CA SER A 20 -4.98 -24.01 -4.58
C SER A 20 -4.40 -23.37 -3.33
N SER A 21 -4.46 -24.13 -2.24
CA SER A 21 -3.69 -23.87 -1.03
C SER A 21 -2.20 -24.05 -1.36
N ALA A 22 -1.32 -23.25 -0.77
CA ALA A 22 -0.40 -23.75 0.25
C ALA A 22 0.68 -22.73 0.67
N THR A 23 1.05 -22.91 1.93
CA THR A 23 2.36 -22.66 2.56
C THR A 23 2.65 -21.24 3.06
N THR A 24 2.38 -21.07 4.35
CA THR A 24 3.01 -20.09 5.23
C THR A 24 4.52 -20.33 5.29
N MET A 25 5.32 -19.33 4.91
CA MET A 25 6.76 -19.27 5.22
C MET A 25 7.09 -17.88 5.77
N GLY A 26 7.48 -17.84 7.04
CA GLY A 26 8.06 -16.66 7.72
C GLY A 26 7.08 -15.52 7.94
N THR A 27 6.89 -15.09 9.18
CA THR A 27 6.32 -13.76 9.45
C THR A 27 7.33 -12.70 9.01
N ALA A 28 7.44 -12.51 7.70
CA ALA A 28 7.81 -11.22 7.13
C ALA A 28 6.75 -10.22 7.62
N ALA A 29 7.17 -9.00 7.96
CA ALA A 29 6.24 -7.92 8.25
C ALA A 29 5.20 -7.87 7.11
N GLU A 30 3.92 -7.81 7.47
CA GLU A 30 2.85 -7.71 6.49
C GLU A 30 3.10 -6.44 5.65
N VAL A 31 3.22 -6.61 4.33
CA VAL A 31 3.45 -5.49 3.43
C VAL A 31 2.11 -4.86 3.10
N LEU A 32 1.83 -3.72 3.69
CA LEU A 32 0.64 -2.94 3.39
C LEU A 32 0.86 -2.14 2.11
N THR A 33 -0.19 -1.95 1.32
CA THR A 33 -0.14 -1.08 0.13
C THR A 33 -1.15 0.04 0.28
N THR A 34 -0.76 1.26 -0.07
CA THR A 34 -1.63 2.44 0.02
C THR A 34 -1.42 3.36 -1.17
N ASN A 35 -2.50 4.05 -1.56
CA ASN A 35 -2.46 5.13 -2.54
C ASN A 35 -2.34 6.52 -1.92
N ALA A 36 -2.13 6.60 -0.61
CA ALA A 36 -1.95 7.84 0.13
C ALA A 36 -0.48 8.01 0.54
N GLY A 37 0.12 9.12 0.12
CA GLY A 37 1.47 9.51 0.56
C GLY A 37 1.50 10.17 1.95
N ARG A 38 0.35 10.31 2.63
CA ARG A 38 0.24 10.88 3.98
C ARG A 38 -0.60 9.96 4.85
N PHE A 39 -0.05 9.58 5.99
CA PHE A 39 -0.71 8.70 6.95
C PHE A 39 -0.06 8.86 8.33
N GLU A 40 -0.68 8.26 9.33
CA GLU A 40 -0.14 8.18 10.68
C GLU A 40 0.36 6.77 10.94
N ILE A 41 1.56 6.65 11.53
CA ILE A 41 2.11 5.39 12.00
C ILE A 41 1.83 5.32 13.50
N PRO A 42 0.80 4.57 13.93
CA PRO A 42 0.46 4.48 15.34
C PRO A 42 1.54 3.71 16.10
N PHE A 43 1.72 4.07 17.37
CA PHE A 43 2.49 3.26 18.31
C PHE A 43 1.81 3.30 19.67
N ASP A 44 1.83 2.17 20.36
CA ASP A 44 1.26 2.04 21.69
C ASP A 44 2.37 1.98 22.73
N MET A 45 2.19 2.73 23.81
CA MET A 45 3.03 2.66 25.00
C MET A 45 2.17 2.58 26.24
N ASN A 46 2.59 1.73 27.18
CA ASN A 46 1.98 1.70 28.49
C ASN A 46 2.25 3.03 29.22
N SER A 47 1.19 3.67 29.71
CA SER A 47 1.21 5.01 30.30
C SER A 47 2.07 5.15 31.56
N GLU A 48 2.45 4.05 32.20
CA GLU A 48 3.33 4.06 33.37
C GLU A 48 4.81 4.36 33.02
N GLN A 49 5.15 4.38 31.73
CA GLN A 49 6.52 4.46 31.22
C GLN A 49 6.75 5.61 30.23
N THR A 50 5.86 6.61 30.20
CA THR A 50 5.93 7.71 29.21
C THR A 50 6.72 8.92 29.69
N ASP A 51 6.86 9.11 31.01
CA ASP A 51 7.60 10.26 31.55
C ASP A 51 9.10 10.10 31.34
N GLY A 52 9.73 11.11 30.74
CA GLY A 52 11.16 11.09 30.42
C GLY A 52 11.54 10.18 29.25
N HIS A 53 10.57 9.63 28.51
CA HIS A 53 10.81 8.76 27.37
C HIS A 53 10.28 9.35 26.06
N TYR A 54 10.96 9.01 24.96
CA TYR A 54 10.64 9.45 23.61
C TYR A 54 10.58 8.25 22.67
N ALA A 55 9.60 8.25 21.78
CA ALA A 55 9.57 7.29 20.67
C ALA A 55 10.31 7.90 19.47
N VAL A 56 11.13 7.09 18.83
CA VAL A 56 11.93 7.46 17.65
C VAL A 56 11.50 6.60 16.48
N LEU A 57 10.98 7.23 15.43
CA LEU A 57 10.66 6.57 14.18
C LEU A 57 11.89 6.53 13.28
N PHE A 58 12.27 5.33 12.88
CA PHE A 58 13.27 5.09 11.86
C PHE A 58 12.61 4.63 10.55
N GLY A 59 13.17 5.06 9.44
CA GLY A 59 12.75 4.69 8.09
C GLY A 59 13.90 4.11 7.27
N SER A 60 13.56 3.24 6.33
CA SER A 60 14.48 2.64 5.38
C SER A 60 13.82 2.49 4.01
N GLN A 61 14.61 2.66 2.95
CA GLN A 61 14.18 2.42 1.55
C GLN A 61 14.90 1.24 0.90
N ASP A 62 15.73 0.51 1.66
CA ASP A 62 16.51 -0.64 1.21
C ASP A 62 16.20 -1.91 2.02
N GLY A 63 14.99 -1.99 2.59
CA GLY A 63 14.51 -3.16 3.32
C GLY A 63 15.13 -3.33 4.71
N GLY A 64 15.60 -2.24 5.33
CA GLY A 64 16.24 -2.24 6.65
C GLY A 64 17.75 -2.48 6.61
N ALA A 65 18.40 -2.41 5.45
CA ALA A 65 19.86 -2.50 5.37
C ALA A 65 20.52 -1.21 5.89
N THR A 66 19.90 -0.05 5.62
CA THR A 66 20.24 1.24 6.21
C THR A 66 19.00 1.89 6.82
N TRP A 67 19.19 2.59 7.95
CA TRP A 67 18.14 3.21 8.72
C TRP A 67 18.43 4.70 8.93
N GLU A 68 17.44 5.53 8.67
CA GLU A 68 17.45 6.97 8.91
C GLU A 68 16.49 7.30 10.06
N GLN A 69 16.92 8.17 10.98
CA GLN A 69 16.03 8.71 11.98
C GLN A 69 15.12 9.77 11.34
N LEU A 70 13.82 9.50 11.30
CA LEU A 70 12.85 10.39 10.66
C LEU A 70 12.27 11.40 11.66
N GLN A 71 11.82 10.93 12.82
CA GLN A 71 11.10 11.74 13.80
C GLN A 71 11.36 11.26 15.23
N VAL A 72 11.27 12.18 16.18
CA VAL A 72 11.30 11.91 17.62
C VAL A 72 10.08 12.58 18.22
N VAL A 73 9.27 11.83 18.96
CA VAL A 73 8.08 12.34 19.65
C VAL A 73 8.11 11.91 21.11
N SER A 74 7.39 12.63 21.97
CA SER A 74 7.17 12.16 23.34
C SER A 74 6.46 10.81 23.31
N ALA A 75 6.86 9.90 24.21
CA ALA A 75 6.20 8.62 24.44
C ALA A 75 4.70 8.73 24.77
N ALA A 76 4.21 9.92 25.16
CA ALA A 76 2.79 10.18 25.41
C ALA A 76 1.96 10.39 24.12
N GLN A 77 2.59 10.61 22.96
CA GLN A 77 1.89 10.65 21.67
C GLN A 77 1.42 9.24 21.27
N GLN A 78 0.46 9.17 20.34
CA GLN A 78 -0.13 7.90 19.88
C GLN A 78 0.38 7.48 18.50
N GLY A 79 1.18 8.32 17.83
CA GLY A 79 1.59 8.07 16.47
C GLY A 79 2.58 9.08 15.91
N PHE A 80 3.09 8.76 14.72
CA PHE A 80 3.94 9.61 13.91
C PHE A 80 3.23 10.01 12.62
N PRO A 81 2.97 11.31 12.37
CA PRO A 81 2.49 11.75 11.08
C PRO A 81 3.61 11.60 10.04
N PHE A 82 3.41 10.79 9.01
CA PHE A 82 4.41 10.53 7.98
C PHE A 82 3.95 11.01 6.61
N HIS A 83 4.87 11.69 5.91
CA HIS A 83 4.69 12.16 4.54
C HIS A 83 5.78 11.54 3.66
N ALA A 84 5.37 10.70 2.72
CA ALA A 84 6.28 10.09 1.77
C ALA A 84 6.79 11.09 0.74
N ALA A 85 8.10 11.08 0.50
CA ALA A 85 8.73 11.92 -0.51
C ALA A 85 8.47 11.43 -1.95
N ARG A 86 8.24 10.13 -2.13
CA ARG A 86 7.97 9.49 -3.43
C ARG A 86 7.23 8.17 -3.24
N ASP A 87 6.67 7.66 -4.33
CA ASP A 87 6.19 6.29 -4.40
C ASP A 87 7.34 5.30 -4.20
N GLY A 88 7.02 4.12 -3.65
CA GLY A 88 7.97 3.06 -3.38
C GLY A 88 7.73 2.33 -2.07
N ARG A 89 8.62 1.38 -1.78
CA ARG A 89 8.61 0.63 -0.52
C ARG A 89 9.34 1.40 0.58
N TYR A 90 8.69 1.48 1.73
CA TYR A 90 9.23 2.03 2.96
C TYR A 90 9.17 0.97 4.05
N SER A 91 10.27 0.78 4.75
CA SER A 91 10.36 -0.06 5.94
C SER A 91 10.51 0.85 7.16
N PHE A 92 9.77 0.57 8.22
CA PHE A 92 9.76 1.36 9.45
C PHE A 92 10.10 0.47 10.65
N ALA A 93 10.71 1.09 11.66
CA ALA A 93 10.93 0.51 12.98
C ALA A 93 10.91 1.63 14.03
N ILE A 94 10.42 1.32 15.23
CA ILE A 94 10.30 2.31 16.31
C ILE A 94 11.21 1.90 17.47
N ARG A 95 11.95 2.86 18.03
CA ARG A 95 12.80 2.63 19.21
C ARG A 95 12.45 3.62 20.30
N MET A 96 12.63 3.21 21.55
CA MET A 96 12.50 4.13 22.68
C MET A 96 13.84 4.77 22.97
N MET A 97 13.79 6.04 23.34
CA MET A 97 14.91 6.85 23.75
C MET A 97 14.61 7.43 25.14
N ASP A 98 15.61 7.43 26.02
CA ASP A 98 15.51 8.08 27.32
C ASP A 98 15.83 9.59 27.23
N ASP A 99 15.75 10.27 28.38
CA ASP A 99 16.06 11.70 28.54
C ASP A 99 17.54 12.03 28.32
N GLN A 100 18.42 11.02 28.35
CA GLN A 100 19.84 11.13 28.03
C GLN A 100 20.12 10.99 26.53
N GLY A 101 19.10 10.71 25.72
CA GLY A 101 19.22 10.50 24.28
C GLY A 101 19.71 9.10 23.89
N GLN A 102 19.69 8.15 24.81
CA GLN A 102 20.14 6.79 24.59
C GLN A 102 18.97 5.91 24.14
N LEU A 103 19.15 5.21 23.02
CA LEU A 103 18.17 4.22 22.54
C LEU A 103 18.19 2.97 23.43
N ASN A 104 17.00 2.46 23.76
CA ASN A 104 16.82 1.23 24.54
C ASN A 104 17.25 -0.04 23.78
N GLN A 105 17.21 0.01 22.44
CA GLN A 105 17.62 -1.05 21.54
C GLN A 105 18.31 -0.43 20.32
N PRO A 106 19.36 -1.08 19.77
CA PRO A 106 20.01 -0.60 18.57
C PRO A 106 19.07 -0.67 17.36
N ILE A 107 19.15 0.33 16.49
CA ILE A 107 18.47 0.30 15.18
C ILE A 107 19.31 -0.43 14.12
N LYS A 108 20.63 -0.42 14.24
CA LYS A 108 21.53 -1.06 13.27
C LYS A 108 21.29 -2.58 13.25
N GLY A 109 20.92 -3.11 12.09
CA GLY A 109 20.61 -4.53 11.91
C GLY A 109 19.21 -4.95 12.36
N ALA A 110 18.35 -3.99 12.73
CA ALA A 110 16.94 -4.24 12.98
C ALA A 110 16.24 -4.76 11.73
N GLN A 111 15.30 -5.69 11.92
CA GLN A 111 14.35 -6.08 10.88
C GLN A 111 13.22 -5.05 10.78
N PRO A 112 12.64 -4.85 9.59
CA PRO A 112 11.41 -4.05 9.45
C PRO A 112 10.29 -4.55 10.36
N GLU A 113 9.65 -3.62 11.08
CA GLU A 113 8.47 -3.90 11.92
C GLU A 113 7.18 -3.60 11.15
N LEU A 114 7.24 -2.65 10.22
CA LEU A 114 6.15 -2.28 9.32
C LEU A 114 6.74 -2.02 7.94
N GLU A 115 6.14 -2.62 6.90
CA GLU A 115 6.47 -2.30 5.50
C GLU A 115 5.24 -1.73 4.81
N ILE A 116 5.42 -0.60 4.14
CA ILE A 116 4.37 0.06 3.35
C ILE A 116 4.89 0.29 1.94
N VAL A 117 4.13 -0.17 0.94
CA VAL A 117 4.29 0.20 -0.46
C VAL A 117 3.33 1.35 -0.75
N ILE A 118 3.90 2.47 -1.18
CA ILE A 118 3.16 3.67 -1.54
C ILE A 118 3.10 3.74 -3.06
N ASP A 119 1.89 3.75 -3.60
CA ASP A 119 1.63 3.89 -5.03
C ASP A 119 0.51 4.90 -5.26
N THR A 120 0.88 6.13 -5.59
CA THR A 120 -0.07 7.22 -5.83
C THR A 120 -0.47 7.34 -7.29
N THR A 121 0.11 6.50 -8.16
CA THR A 121 -0.17 6.50 -9.58
C THR A 121 -1.55 5.89 -9.83
N LYS A 122 -2.40 6.61 -10.59
CA LYS A 122 -3.71 6.10 -10.95
C LYS A 122 -3.61 5.13 -12.12
N PRO A 123 -4.47 4.09 -12.18
CA PRO A 123 -4.55 3.23 -13.34
C PRO A 123 -4.89 4.02 -14.61
N ASP A 124 -4.24 3.67 -15.73
CA ASP A 124 -4.66 4.16 -17.05
C ASP A 124 -5.86 3.34 -17.52
N LEU A 125 -7.05 3.95 -17.55
CA LEU A 125 -8.31 3.31 -17.91
C LEU A 125 -8.83 3.84 -19.25
N GLN A 126 -9.03 2.93 -20.18
CA GLN A 126 -9.71 3.16 -21.45
C GLN A 126 -11.07 2.47 -21.42
N LEU A 127 -12.12 3.20 -21.79
CA LEU A 127 -13.50 2.71 -21.84
C LEU A 127 -14.12 3.08 -23.19
N GLU A 128 -14.60 2.07 -23.90
CA GLU A 128 -15.33 2.16 -25.16
C GLU A 128 -16.77 1.66 -24.93
N LEU A 129 -17.75 2.44 -25.38
CA LEU A 129 -19.17 2.08 -25.33
C LEU A 129 -19.70 1.95 -26.74
N TYR A 130 -20.48 0.90 -27.00
CA TYR A 130 -21.14 0.71 -28.28
C TYR A 130 -22.51 0.07 -28.09
N GLU A 131 -23.50 0.61 -28.80
CA GLU A 131 -24.84 0.02 -28.86
C GLU A 131 -24.79 -1.20 -29.79
N VAL A 132 -25.06 -2.38 -29.23
CA VAL A 132 -25.06 -3.65 -29.99
C VAL A 132 -26.38 -3.83 -30.72
N VAL A 133 -27.48 -3.52 -30.03
CA VAL A 133 -28.85 -3.44 -30.54
C VAL A 133 -29.58 -2.31 -29.80
N PRO A 134 -30.70 -1.79 -30.33
CA PRO A 134 -31.47 -0.74 -29.67
C PRO A 134 -31.72 -1.03 -28.18
N GLY A 135 -31.16 -0.21 -27.30
CA GLY A 135 -31.30 -0.34 -25.85
C GLY A 135 -30.33 -1.31 -25.15
N GLN A 136 -29.39 -1.93 -25.87
CA GLN A 136 -28.31 -2.75 -25.30
C GLN A 136 -26.94 -2.11 -25.58
N VAL A 137 -26.30 -1.63 -24.53
CA VAL A 137 -24.94 -1.05 -24.60
C VAL A 137 -23.93 -2.10 -24.12
N MET A 138 -22.89 -2.31 -24.91
CA MET A 138 -21.72 -3.06 -24.47
C MET A 138 -20.60 -2.09 -24.08
N ALA A 139 -20.01 -2.34 -22.92
CA ALA A 139 -18.83 -1.66 -22.44
C ALA A 139 -17.62 -2.55 -22.65
N ARG A 140 -16.62 -2.04 -23.38
CA ARG A 140 -15.30 -2.63 -23.48
C ARG A 140 -14.32 -1.72 -22.75
N TRP A 141 -13.51 -2.29 -21.87
CA TRP A 141 -12.55 -1.52 -21.11
C TRP A 141 -11.18 -2.19 -21.11
N PHE A 142 -10.15 -1.39 -20.88
CA PHE A 142 -8.77 -1.81 -20.69
C PHE A 142 -8.16 -0.94 -19.59
N ALA A 143 -7.59 -1.57 -18.57
CA ALA A 143 -6.89 -0.89 -17.48
C ALA A 143 -5.44 -1.35 -17.44
N ASN A 144 -4.50 -0.42 -17.30
CA ASN A 144 -3.08 -0.70 -17.17
C ASN A 144 -2.49 -0.04 -15.92
N ASP A 145 -1.96 -0.88 -15.04
CA ASP A 145 -1.40 -0.49 -13.74
C ASP A 145 -0.61 -1.67 -13.14
N SER A 146 0.47 -1.40 -12.42
CA SER A 146 1.35 -2.43 -11.87
C SER A 146 0.89 -3.02 -10.52
N THR A 147 0.05 -2.31 -9.78
CA THR A 147 -0.43 -2.68 -8.43
C THR A 147 -1.95 -2.85 -8.35
N LEU A 148 -2.66 -2.64 -9.46
CA LEU A 148 -4.10 -2.84 -9.56
C LEU A 148 -4.52 -4.25 -9.13
N ASP A 149 -5.44 -4.31 -8.18
CA ASP A 149 -6.16 -5.52 -7.83
C ASP A 149 -7.43 -5.65 -8.71
N PRO A 150 -7.48 -6.60 -9.66
CA PRO A 150 -8.64 -6.77 -10.53
C PRO A 150 -9.92 -7.10 -9.77
N ALA A 151 -9.83 -7.67 -8.56
CA ALA A 151 -10.99 -7.99 -7.73
C ALA A 151 -11.70 -6.74 -7.19
N THR A 152 -11.03 -5.59 -7.21
CA THR A 152 -11.58 -4.31 -6.74
C THR A 152 -12.32 -3.52 -7.82
N LEU A 153 -12.27 -3.97 -9.08
CA LEU A 153 -12.92 -3.29 -10.19
C LEU A 153 -14.44 -3.25 -10.00
N ARG A 154 -15.03 -2.06 -10.18
CA ARG A 154 -16.48 -1.87 -10.20
C ARG A 154 -16.90 -1.14 -11.47
N ILE A 155 -17.93 -1.65 -12.12
CA ILE A 155 -18.60 -1.00 -13.24
C ILE A 155 -20.01 -0.66 -12.79
N GLU A 156 -20.36 0.62 -12.88
CA GLU A 156 -21.67 1.12 -12.53
C GLU A 156 -22.23 1.93 -13.70
N TYR A 157 -23.55 1.92 -13.85
CA TYR A 157 -24.26 2.69 -14.88
C TYR A 157 -25.45 3.45 -14.28
N SER A 158 -25.87 4.51 -14.98
CA SER A 158 -27.11 5.22 -14.67
C SER A 158 -27.91 5.43 -15.96
N ASP A 159 -29.21 5.18 -15.91
CA ASP A 159 -30.13 5.36 -17.02
C ASP A 159 -30.67 6.80 -17.14
N GLY A 160 -30.14 7.73 -16.34
CA GLY A 160 -30.54 9.15 -16.32
C GLY A 160 -31.93 9.43 -15.76
N SER A 161 -32.79 8.41 -15.59
CA SER A 161 -34.18 8.58 -15.14
C SER A 161 -34.31 8.83 -13.63
N SER A 162 -33.37 8.30 -12.84
CA SER A 162 -33.43 8.32 -11.37
C SER A 162 -32.20 8.97 -10.72
N ASN A 163 -31.20 9.35 -11.51
CA ASN A 163 -29.88 9.81 -11.06
C ASN A 163 -29.21 8.89 -10.01
N ARG A 164 -29.60 7.61 -9.99
CA ARG A 164 -29.01 6.57 -9.14
C ARG A 164 -28.07 5.71 -9.98
N TRP A 165 -26.94 5.36 -9.38
CA TRP A 165 -25.98 4.41 -9.93
C TRP A 165 -26.43 2.98 -9.62
N LYS A 166 -26.26 2.08 -10.59
CA LYS A 166 -26.56 0.66 -10.52
C LYS A 166 -25.31 -0.12 -10.89
N ALA A 167 -25.01 -1.19 -10.17
CA ALA A 167 -23.97 -2.14 -10.60
C ALA A 167 -24.38 -2.80 -11.92
N ALA A 168 -23.42 -2.95 -12.84
CA ALA A 168 -23.60 -3.63 -14.12
C ALA A 168 -23.62 -5.16 -14.00
#